data_AF-G0QAH1-F1
#
_entry.id   AF-G0QAH1-F1
#
_cell.length_a   1.000
_cell.length_b   1.000
_cell.length_c   1.000
_cell.angle_alpha   90.00
_cell.angle_beta   90.00
_cell.angle_gamma   90.00
#
_symmetry.space_group_name_H-M   'P 1'
#
loop_
_entity.id
_entity.type
_entity.pdbx_description
1 polymer ?
#
loop_
_entity_poly.entity_id
_entity_poly.type
_entity_poly.pdbx_seq_one_letter_code
_entity_poly.pdbx_strand_id
1 'polypeptide(L)'
;MSNIVEEVREVEQEADEKVEQAEQEAERIVEEAEEDAERIVEEAREEAKEEKERELEEFQEEMEEEAEKQIDKAESRADSIESQAGENMSEAVDHLTDTFRERYLK
;
A
#
# COMPACT_ATOMS: atom_id res chain seq x y z
N MET A 1 64.16 40.55 -24.77
CA MET A 1 64.05 39.08 -24.59
C MET A 1 63.61 38.69 -23.18
N SER A 2 63.95 39.43 -22.11
CA SER A 2 63.46 39.12 -20.73
C SER A 2 61.92 39.20 -20.59
N ASN A 3 61.29 40.27 -21.10
CA ASN A 3 59.83 40.48 -20.96
C ASN A 3 58.95 39.36 -21.55
N ILE A 4 59.32 38.79 -22.69
CA ILE A 4 58.53 37.73 -23.34
C ILE A 4 58.56 36.42 -22.53
N VAL A 5 59.66 36.14 -21.83
CA VAL A 5 59.78 34.93 -21.02
C VAL A 5 58.98 35.04 -19.72
N GLU A 6 58.91 36.25 -19.13
CA GLU A 6 58.03 36.51 -17.99
C GLU A 6 56.55 36.43 -18.39
N GLU A 7 56.17 37.05 -19.51
CA GLU A 7 54.80 37.03 -20.03
C GLU A 7 54.33 35.60 -20.36
N VAL A 8 55.21 34.76 -20.94
CA VAL A 8 54.90 33.34 -21.19
C VAL A 8 54.70 32.57 -19.88
N ARG A 9 55.52 32.82 -18.86
CA ARG A 9 55.38 32.14 -17.56
C ARG A 9 54.10 32.54 -16.82
N GLU A 10 53.74 33.82 -16.87
CA GLU A 10 52.47 34.29 -16.29
C GLU A 10 51.27 33.63 -16.99
N VAL A 11 51.30 33.52 -18.32
CA VAL A 11 50.24 32.84 -19.08
C VAL A 11 50.20 31.33 -18.80
N GLU A 12 51.35 30.67 -18.66
CA GLU A 12 51.42 29.25 -18.26
C GLU A 12 50.80 29.05 -16.87
N GLN A 13 51.12 29.91 -15.91
CA GLN A 13 50.58 29.83 -14.56
C GLN A 13 49.07 30.09 -14.53
N GLU A 14 48.57 31.10 -15.27
CA GLU A 14 47.13 31.33 -15.42
C GLU A 14 46.40 30.16 -16.10
N ALA A 15 47.06 29.47 -17.04
CA ALA A 15 46.49 28.30 -17.68
C ALA A 15 46.40 27.12 -16.72
N ASP A 16 47.45 26.87 -15.94
CA ASP A 16 47.47 25.83 -14.91
C ASP A 16 46.40 26.09 -13.83
N GLU A 17 46.26 27.32 -13.35
CA GLU A 17 45.22 27.72 -12.40
C GLU A 17 43.80 27.49 -12.96
N LYS A 18 43.57 27.76 -14.26
CA LYS A 18 42.28 27.48 -14.91
C LYS A 18 41.99 25.99 -15.02
N VAL A 19 43.00 25.18 -15.29
CA VAL A 19 42.84 23.72 -15.34
C VAL A 19 42.51 23.19 -13.95
N GLU A 20 43.23 23.61 -12.92
CA GLU A 20 42.97 23.19 -11.54
C GLU A 20 41.56 23.57 -11.08
N GLN A 21 41.11 24.78 -11.38
CA GLN A 21 39.73 25.21 -11.09
C GLN A 21 38.68 24.37 -11.83
N ALA A 22 38.93 24.04 -13.10
CA ALA A 22 38.02 23.21 -13.88
C ALA A 22 37.96 21.76 -13.36
N GLU A 23 39.07 21.20 -12.89
CA GLU A 23 39.12 19.88 -12.27
C GLU A 23 38.35 19.86 -10.95
N GLN A 24 38.55 20.87 -10.08
CA GLN A 24 37.80 20.99 -8.82
C GLN A 24 36.29 21.20 -9.05
N GLU A 25 35.91 21.96 -10.08
CA GLU A 25 34.51 22.13 -10.49
C GLU A 25 33.90 20.79 -10.95
N ALA A 26 34.63 20.03 -11.76
CA ALA A 26 34.17 18.75 -12.25
C ALA A 26 33.99 17.74 -11.11
N GLU A 27 34.92 17.68 -10.16
CA GLU A 27 34.80 16.83 -8.97
C GLU A 27 33.57 17.21 -8.14
N ARG A 28 33.35 18.50 -7.89
CA ARG A 28 32.18 18.97 -7.14
C ARG A 28 30.86 18.62 -7.82
N ILE A 29 30.78 18.79 -9.15
CA ILE A 29 29.57 18.43 -9.91
C ILE A 29 29.28 16.94 -9.79
N VAL A 30 30.31 16.09 -9.79
CA VAL A 30 30.12 14.64 -9.62
C VAL A 30 29.66 14.32 -8.20
N GLU A 31 30.27 14.91 -7.17
CA GLU A 31 29.88 14.72 -5.77
C GLU A 31 28.43 15.16 -5.53
N GLU A 32 28.05 16.35 -5.99
CA GLU A 32 26.67 16.86 -5.88
C GLU A 32 25.67 15.93 -6.61
N ALA A 33 26.04 15.41 -7.79
CA ALA A 33 25.19 14.50 -8.53
C ALA A 33 25.03 13.13 -7.83
N GLU A 34 26.08 12.64 -7.16
CA GLU A 34 26.02 11.41 -6.36
C GLU A 34 25.14 11.59 -5.12
N GLU A 35 25.30 12.69 -4.38
CA GLU A 35 24.45 13.02 -3.23
C GLU A 35 22.97 13.16 -3.63
N ASP A 36 22.71 13.85 -4.74
CA ASP A 36 21.35 14.00 -5.27
C ASP A 36 20.74 12.65 -5.68
N ALA A 37 21.54 11.77 -6.30
CA ALA A 37 21.08 10.44 -6.66
C ALA A 37 20.76 9.57 -5.44
N GLU A 38 21.59 9.63 -4.39
CA GLU A 38 21.33 8.94 -3.13
C GLU A 38 20.05 9.44 -2.46
N ARG A 39 19.85 10.76 -2.41
CA ARG A 39 18.65 11.38 -1.87
C ARG A 39 17.39 10.97 -2.61
N ILE A 40 17.41 10.97 -3.95
CA ILE A 40 16.28 10.51 -4.77
C ILE A 40 15.94 9.06 -4.47
N VAL A 41 16.95 8.20 -4.30
CA VAL A 41 16.73 6.77 -4.00
C VAL A 41 16.17 6.59 -2.58
N GLU A 42 16.62 7.38 -1.61
CA GLU A 42 16.09 7.36 -0.25
C GLU A 42 14.64 7.84 -0.18
N GLU A 43 14.34 8.99 -0.79
CA GLU A 43 12.98 9.55 -0.90
C GLU A 43 12.03 8.53 -1.56
N ALA A 44 12.43 7.94 -2.69
CA ALA A 44 11.62 6.93 -3.37
C ALA A 44 11.37 5.67 -2.52
N ARG A 45 12.31 5.30 -1.66
CA ARG A 45 12.14 4.15 -0.74
C ARG A 45 11.18 4.49 0.40
N GLU A 46 11.25 5.70 0.92
CA GLU A 46 10.35 6.18 1.97
C GLU A 46 8.92 6.29 1.43
N GLU A 47 8.74 6.94 0.26
CA GLU A 47 7.44 7.03 -0.41
C GLU A 47 6.84 5.65 -0.69
N ALA A 48 7.62 4.71 -1.23
CA ALA A 48 7.14 3.35 -1.49
C ALA A 48 6.76 2.60 -0.21
N LYS A 49 7.43 2.89 0.92
CA LYS A 49 7.08 2.30 2.21
C LYS A 49 5.78 2.88 2.74
N GLU A 50 5.61 4.20 2.69
CA GLU A 50 4.38 4.88 3.12
C GLU A 50 3.18 4.45 2.28
N GLU A 51 3.34 4.34 0.95
CA GLU A 51 2.29 3.88 0.05
C GLU A 51 1.88 2.44 0.36
N LYS A 52 2.86 1.55 0.57
CA LYS A 52 2.59 0.17 0.99
C LYS A 52 1.87 0.10 2.33
N GLU A 53 2.26 0.90 3.32
CA GLU A 53 1.60 0.92 4.63
C GLU A 53 0.15 1.37 4.49
N ARG A 54 -0.11 2.41 3.69
CA ARG A 54 -1.46 2.88 3.38
C ARG A 54 -2.31 1.83 2.68
N GLU A 55 -1.78 1.18 1.64
CA GLU A 55 -2.49 0.11 0.93
C GLU A 55 -2.84 -1.06 1.85
N LEU A 56 -1.96 -1.40 2.79
CA LEU A 56 -2.22 -2.46 3.76
C LEU A 56 -3.29 -2.09 4.77
N GLU A 57 -3.33 -0.83 5.23
CA GLU A 57 -4.38 -0.32 6.11
C GLU A 57 -5.73 -0.31 5.40
N GLU A 58 -5.80 0.25 4.18
CA GLU A 58 -7.02 0.27 3.36
C GLU A 58 -7.54 -1.16 3.10
N PHE A 59 -6.65 -2.09 2.74
CA PHE A 59 -7.03 -3.47 2.52
C PHE A 59 -7.55 -4.17 3.80
N GLN A 60 -6.99 -3.84 4.97
CA GLN A 60 -7.48 -4.37 6.24
C GLN A 60 -8.89 -3.86 6.55
N GLU A 61 -9.13 -2.57 6.39
CA GLU A 61 -10.46 -1.97 6.59
C GLU A 61 -11.50 -2.58 5.64
N GLU A 62 -11.16 -2.73 4.36
CA GLU A 62 -12.05 -3.37 3.37
C GLU A 62 -12.36 -4.83 3.75
N MET A 63 -11.35 -5.58 4.22
CA MET A 63 -11.53 -6.96 4.65
C MET A 63 -12.40 -7.09 5.90
N GLU A 64 -12.27 -6.16 6.85
CA GLU A 64 -13.11 -6.11 8.05
C GLU A 64 -14.57 -5.78 7.68
N GLU A 65 -14.80 -4.79 6.80
CA GLU A 65 -16.14 -4.44 6.33
C GLU A 65 -16.80 -5.60 5.57
N GLU A 66 -16.06 -6.29 4.70
CA GLU A 66 -16.60 -7.46 3.99
C GLU A 66 -16.86 -8.62 4.96
N ALA A 67 -16.01 -8.84 5.96
CA ALA A 67 -16.25 -9.87 6.97
C ALA A 67 -17.53 -9.59 7.77
N GLU A 68 -17.73 -8.34 8.22
CA GLU A 68 -18.96 -7.92 8.92
C GLU A 68 -20.19 -8.14 8.04
N LYS A 69 -20.15 -7.71 6.77
CA LYS A 69 -21.23 -7.96 5.80
C LYS A 69 -21.55 -9.44 5.63
N GLN A 70 -20.55 -10.32 5.66
CA GLN A 70 -20.76 -11.76 5.55
C GLN A 70 -21.38 -12.35 6.81
N ILE A 71 -20.99 -11.86 8.00
CA ILE A 71 -21.58 -12.24 9.28
C ILE A 71 -23.05 -11.83 9.31
N ASP A 72 -23.37 -10.57 8.99
CA ASP A 72 -24.76 -10.08 8.96
C ASP A 72 -25.65 -10.91 8.01
N LYS A 73 -25.12 -11.24 6.82
CA LYS A 73 -25.82 -12.11 5.86
C LYS A 73 -26.04 -13.52 6.41
N ALA A 74 -25.07 -14.05 7.15
CA ALA A 74 -25.16 -15.37 7.75
C ALA A 74 -26.18 -15.39 8.89
N GLU A 75 -26.18 -14.39 9.75
CA GLU A 75 -27.15 -14.23 10.84
C GLU A 75 -28.57 -14.10 10.30
N SER A 76 -28.79 -13.21 9.32
CA SER A 76 -30.10 -13.05 8.68
C SER A 76 -30.61 -14.34 8.04
N ARG A 77 -29.71 -15.14 7.46
CA ARG A 77 -30.05 -16.47 6.92
C ARG A 77 -30.40 -17.46 8.04
N ALA A 78 -29.66 -17.45 9.14
CA ALA A 78 -29.93 -18.31 10.28
C ALA A 78 -31.32 -18.01 10.87
N ASP A 79 -31.65 -16.73 11.08
CA ASP A 79 -32.95 -16.29 11.59
C ASP A 79 -34.11 -16.72 10.66
N SER A 80 -33.90 -16.61 9.35
CA SER A 80 -34.89 -17.06 8.36
C SER A 80 -35.09 -18.57 8.40
N ILE A 81 -34.02 -19.35 8.54
CA ILE A 81 -34.08 -20.81 8.64
C ILE A 81 -34.79 -21.22 9.93
N GLU A 82 -34.47 -20.59 11.06
CA GLU A 82 -35.10 -20.87 12.34
C GLU A 82 -36.60 -20.57 12.30
N SER A 83 -37.00 -19.42 11.73
CA SER A 83 -38.40 -19.06 11.56
C SER A 83 -39.16 -20.09 10.72
N GLN A 84 -38.61 -20.47 9.56
CA GLN A 84 -39.20 -21.50 8.70
C GLN A 84 -39.28 -22.86 9.38
N ALA A 85 -38.25 -23.25 10.14
CA ALA A 85 -38.24 -24.51 10.87
C ALA A 85 -39.33 -24.52 11.96
N GLY A 86 -39.53 -23.41 12.67
CA GLY A 86 -40.58 -23.24 13.66
C GLY A 86 -41.98 -23.38 13.07
N GLU A 87 -42.25 -22.71 11.95
CA GLU A 87 -43.51 -22.82 11.21
C GLU A 87 -43.78 -24.25 10.77
N ASN A 88 -42.81 -24.88 10.09
CA ASN A 88 -42.91 -26.26 9.63
C ASN A 88 -43.16 -27.26 10.78
N MET A 89 -42.54 -27.03 11.94
CA MET A 89 -42.74 -27.87 13.12
C MET A 89 -44.17 -27.76 13.65
N SER A 90 -44.72 -26.54 13.72
CA SER A 90 -46.11 -26.32 14.14
C SER A 90 -47.08 -27.03 13.18
N GLU A 91 -46.90 -26.85 11.87
CA GLU A 91 -47.72 -27.50 10.86
C GLU A 91 -47.64 -29.03 10.94
N ALA A 92 -46.45 -29.59 11.17
CA ALA A 92 -46.26 -31.02 11.34
C ALA A 92 -46.99 -31.56 12.58
N VAL A 93 -46.95 -30.83 13.71
CA VAL A 93 -47.67 -31.21 14.94
C VAL A 93 -49.18 -31.19 14.73
N ASP A 94 -49.70 -30.15 14.07
CA ASP A 94 -51.13 -30.05 13.74
C ASP A 94 -51.56 -31.21 12.85
N HIS A 95 -50.81 -31.48 11.78
CA HIS A 95 -51.08 -32.58 10.85
C HIS A 95 -51.09 -33.95 11.54
N LEU A 96 -50.11 -34.21 12.43
CA LEU A 96 -50.05 -35.45 13.20
C LEU A 96 -51.23 -35.58 14.17
N THR A 97 -51.61 -34.48 14.82
CA THR A 97 -52.73 -34.45 15.78
C THR A 97 -54.05 -34.74 15.09
N ASP A 98 -54.30 -34.12 13.94
CA ASP A 98 -55.51 -34.35 13.15
C ASP A 98 -55.56 -35.80 12.63
N THR A 99 -54.44 -36.31 12.10
CA THR A 99 -54.32 -37.70 11.66
C THR A 99 -54.63 -38.67 12.81
N PHE A 100 -54.11 -38.40 14.01
CA PHE A 100 -54.38 -39.23 15.18
C PHE A 100 -55.87 -39.22 15.57
N ARG A 101 -56.48 -38.03 15.61
CA ARG A 101 -57.92 -37.87 15.93
C ARG A 101 -58.80 -38.61 14.94
N GLU A 102 -58.52 -38.49 13.65
CA GLU A 102 -59.31 -39.14 12.60
C GLU A 102 -59.23 -40.67 12.68
N ARG A 103 -58.09 -41.21 13.09
CA ARG A 103 -57.83 -42.65 13.06
C ARG A 103 -58.21 -43.38 14.34
N TYR A 104 -58.17 -42.70 15.49
CA TYR A 104 -58.30 -43.33 16.80
C TYR A 104 -59.36 -42.73 17.72
N LEU A 105 -59.89 -41.53 17.41
CA LEU A 105 -60.89 -40.84 18.23
C LEU A 105 -62.25 -40.65 17.51
N LYS A 106 -62.42 -41.23 16.32
CA LYS A 106 -63.72 -41.40 15.66
C LYS A 106 -64.41 -42.70 16.10
#